data_AF-A0A377KKP0-F1
#
_entry.id   AF-A0A377KKP0-F1
#
_cell.length_a   1.000
_cell.length_b   1.000
_cell.length_c   1.000
_cell.angle_alpha   90.00
_cell.angle_beta   90.00
_cell.angle_gamma   90.00
#
_symmetry.space_group_name_H-M   'P 1'
#
loop_
_entity.id
_entity.type
_entity.pdbx_description
1 polymer ?
#
loop_
_entity_poly.entity_id
_entity_poly.type
_entity_poly.pdbx_seq_one_letter_code
_entity_poly.pdbx_strand_id
1 'polypeptide(L)'
;MVKNKSGSIIAIAALFLNLLVSIPVVAETYLPQDPGNIHADLTGNYGALGIASQFHVFSKGKTTINAHTNGNIATKELDANNNFGTDIISGDLQLEINYVQMTDSLIGSSLTSGNDNRVNKFVVGETVATGAENDKAVINGSRIDHLTLEEFYQDRPGQTYIDFASEFAQLVSSSDLLMSMTPTQTFTSADFPDMNNRTIVLTGNDDSNFILANVDASVLQGNTPLNISNPENKVVVLNVINAPADFTVQSQIHYNGRNNQ
;
A
#
# COMPACT_ATOMS: atom_id res chain seq x y z
N MET A 1 75.92 19.43 72.58
CA MET A 1 76.33 18.18 71.90
C MET A 1 75.15 17.71 71.04
N VAL A 2 75.29 17.86 69.72
CA VAL A 2 74.68 17.15 68.56
C VAL A 2 73.51 16.18 68.90
N LYS A 3 72.31 16.24 68.30
CA LYS A 3 72.02 16.01 66.88
C LYS A 3 70.65 16.54 66.42
N ASN A 4 70.68 17.21 65.27
CA ASN A 4 69.57 17.40 64.33
C ASN A 4 68.92 16.06 63.95
N LYS A 5 67.59 16.07 63.75
CA LYS A 5 66.94 15.36 62.65
C LYS A 5 65.70 16.13 62.19
N SER A 6 65.81 16.65 60.98
CA SER A 6 64.75 17.20 60.15
C SER A 6 63.69 16.13 59.83
N GLY A 7 62.41 16.49 59.89
CA GLY A 7 61.30 15.64 59.50
C GLY A 7 60.24 16.47 58.77
N SER A 8 60.30 16.41 57.44
CA SER A 8 59.40 17.06 56.49
C SER A 8 58.00 16.44 56.57
N ILE A 9 56.95 17.24 56.80
CA ILE A 9 55.56 16.77 56.65
C ILE A 9 55.18 16.94 55.18
N ILE A 10 55.15 15.82 54.46
CA ILE A 10 54.66 15.72 53.09
C ILE A 10 53.12 15.73 53.15
N ALA A 11 52.50 16.76 52.60
CA ALA A 11 51.07 16.79 52.34
C ALA A 11 50.76 15.83 51.18
N ILE A 12 50.02 14.75 51.47
CA ILE A 12 49.47 13.86 50.43
C ILE A 12 48.19 14.52 49.91
N ALA A 13 48.31 15.24 48.80
CA ALA A 13 47.15 15.64 48.00
C ALA A 13 46.71 14.44 47.16
N ALA A 14 45.61 13.79 47.53
CA ALA A 14 44.96 12.79 46.70
C ALA A 14 44.25 13.51 45.54
N LEU A 15 44.93 13.55 44.39
CA LEU A 15 44.36 14.02 43.13
C LEU A 15 43.41 12.94 42.60
N PHE A 16 42.11 13.08 42.85
CA PHE A 16 41.10 12.24 42.19
C PHE A 16 41.01 12.67 40.72
N LEU A 17 41.66 11.90 39.86
CA LEU A 17 41.54 12.02 38.41
C LEU A 17 40.17 11.45 38.00
N ASN A 18 39.17 12.31 37.81
CA ASN A 18 37.92 11.94 37.14
C ASN A 18 38.23 11.65 35.66
N LEU A 19 38.58 10.40 35.36
CA LEU A 19 38.54 9.88 34.00
C LEU A 19 37.07 9.77 33.59
N LEU A 20 36.54 10.85 33.02
CA LEU A 20 35.34 10.81 32.18
C LEU A 20 35.70 10.00 30.94
N VAL A 21 35.62 8.67 31.04
CA VAL A 21 35.61 7.83 29.84
C VAL A 21 34.25 8.04 29.23
N SER A 22 34.18 8.83 28.16
CA SER A 22 32.99 8.92 27.32
C SER A 22 32.71 7.54 26.77
N ILE A 23 31.83 6.79 27.43
CA ILE A 23 31.27 5.58 26.85
C ILE A 23 30.41 6.10 25.70
N PRO A 24 30.70 5.75 24.43
CA PRO A 24 29.77 6.07 23.36
C PRO A 24 28.47 5.36 23.73
N VAL A 25 27.40 6.14 23.98
CA VAL A 25 26.05 5.62 23.98
C VAL A 25 25.85 5.13 22.56
N VAL A 26 25.96 3.82 22.35
CA VAL A 26 25.44 3.19 21.14
C VAL A 26 23.94 3.33 21.30
N ALA A 27 23.35 4.29 20.59
CA ALA A 27 21.90 4.31 20.44
C ALA A 27 21.51 2.92 19.93
N GLU A 28 20.63 2.22 20.64
CA GLU A 28 20.06 1.00 20.09
C GLU A 28 19.43 1.38 18.75
N THR A 29 20.02 0.91 17.67
CA THR A 29 19.39 0.96 16.36
C THR A 29 18.16 0.08 16.45
N TYR A 30 17.01 0.71 16.63
CA TYR A 30 15.73 0.05 16.44
C TYR A 30 15.74 -0.62 15.07
N LEU A 31 15.50 -1.93 15.06
CA LEU A 31 15.41 -2.72 13.86
C LEU A 31 13.94 -3.10 13.68
N PRO A 32 13.27 -2.65 12.60
CA PRO A 32 11.90 -3.08 12.31
C PRO A 32 11.80 -4.60 12.17
N GLN A 33 10.61 -5.10 12.42
CA GLN A 33 10.31 -6.53 12.36
C GLN A 33 10.49 -7.10 10.96
N ASP A 34 10.68 -8.43 10.88
CA ASP A 34 10.75 -9.13 9.60
C ASP A 34 9.32 -9.30 9.06
N PRO A 35 8.98 -8.76 7.88
CA PRO A 35 7.64 -8.84 7.35
C PRO A 35 7.29 -10.26 6.86
N GLY A 36 8.28 -11.11 6.59
CA GLY A 36 8.07 -12.38 5.90
C GLY A 36 7.63 -12.15 4.46
N ASN A 37 6.51 -12.75 4.07
CA ASN A 37 5.98 -12.68 2.71
C ASN A 37 4.48 -12.41 2.72
N ILE A 38 4.01 -11.60 1.78
CA ILE A 38 2.59 -11.23 1.67
C ILE A 38 1.65 -12.43 1.55
N HIS A 39 2.06 -13.51 0.88
CA HIS A 39 1.24 -14.72 0.70
C HIS A 39 1.12 -15.56 1.99
N ALA A 40 1.91 -15.26 3.01
CA ALA A 40 1.71 -15.83 4.35
C ALA A 40 0.64 -15.06 5.14
N ASP A 41 0.48 -13.75 4.89
CA ASP A 41 -0.55 -12.94 5.54
C ASP A 41 -1.89 -13.00 4.79
N LEU A 42 -1.84 -12.99 3.46
CA LEU A 42 -2.98 -13.02 2.55
C LEU A 42 -3.11 -14.42 1.92
N THR A 43 -3.70 -15.35 2.68
CA THR A 43 -3.82 -16.78 2.28
C THR A 43 -5.09 -17.12 1.49
N GLY A 44 -5.94 -16.12 1.23
CA GLY A 44 -7.21 -16.31 0.54
C GLY A 44 -7.06 -16.59 -0.96
N ASN A 45 -8.14 -17.11 -1.56
CA ASN A 45 -8.28 -17.12 -3.01
C ASN A 45 -8.92 -15.81 -3.48
N TYR A 46 -8.11 -14.93 -4.05
CA TYR A 46 -8.51 -13.58 -4.46
C TYR A 46 -8.88 -13.47 -5.95
N GLY A 47 -9.03 -14.60 -6.64
CA GLY A 47 -9.43 -14.63 -8.04
C GLY A 47 -8.40 -13.99 -8.99
N ALA A 48 -8.87 -13.45 -10.11
CA ALA A 48 -8.03 -12.98 -11.21
C ALA A 48 -7.15 -11.76 -10.87
N LEU A 49 -7.47 -11.04 -9.79
CA LEU A 49 -6.67 -9.89 -9.34
C LEU A 49 -5.62 -10.28 -8.30
N GLY A 50 -5.63 -11.54 -7.80
CA GLY A 50 -4.72 -11.97 -6.75
C GLY A 50 -4.74 -11.02 -5.55
N ILE A 51 -3.58 -10.86 -4.90
CA ILE A 51 -3.46 -9.96 -3.74
C ILE A 51 -3.72 -8.49 -4.07
N ALA A 52 -3.64 -8.07 -5.35
CA ALA A 52 -3.91 -6.68 -5.73
C ALA A 52 -5.34 -6.26 -5.39
N SER A 53 -6.29 -7.20 -5.34
CA SER A 53 -7.67 -6.96 -4.89
C SER A 53 -7.79 -6.57 -3.42
N GLN A 54 -6.74 -6.80 -2.62
CA GLN A 54 -6.72 -6.52 -1.19
C GLN A 54 -6.15 -5.13 -0.86
N PHE A 55 -5.82 -4.34 -1.88
CA PHE A 55 -5.29 -2.99 -1.74
C PHE A 55 -6.18 -1.99 -2.45
N HIS A 56 -6.38 -0.82 -1.82
CA HIS A 56 -7.02 0.31 -2.47
C HIS A 56 -6.14 0.88 -3.60
N VAL A 57 -4.82 0.89 -3.40
CA VAL A 57 -3.84 1.23 -4.42
C VAL A 57 -2.79 0.13 -4.52
N PHE A 58 -2.63 -0.46 -5.70
CA PHE A 58 -1.59 -1.45 -6.00
C PHE A 58 -0.77 -1.03 -7.23
N SER A 59 0.51 -0.71 -7.06
CA SER A 59 1.33 -0.10 -8.13
C SER A 59 2.76 -0.64 -8.17
N LYS A 60 3.21 -1.10 -9.35
CA LYS A 60 4.63 -1.44 -9.61
C LYS A 60 5.53 -0.22 -9.88
N GLY A 61 4.95 0.98 -9.88
CA GLY A 61 5.63 2.23 -10.18
C GLY A 61 5.53 3.23 -9.03
N LYS A 62 5.55 4.51 -9.38
CA LYS A 62 5.34 5.61 -8.43
C LYS A 62 3.85 5.86 -8.22
N THR A 63 3.47 6.02 -6.95
CA THR A 63 2.16 6.52 -6.54
C THR A 63 2.35 7.88 -5.90
N THR A 64 1.61 8.88 -6.39
CA THR A 64 1.55 10.21 -5.78
C THR A 64 0.19 10.40 -5.13
N ILE A 65 0.18 10.72 -3.83
CA ILE A 65 -1.05 10.97 -3.07
C ILE A 65 -1.14 12.47 -2.78
N ASN A 66 -2.07 13.17 -3.44
CA ASN A 66 -2.33 14.60 -3.23
C ASN A 66 -3.66 14.89 -2.53
N ALA A 67 -4.53 13.88 -2.45
CA ALA A 67 -5.80 13.92 -1.73
C ALA A 67 -5.88 12.73 -0.77
N HIS A 68 -6.67 12.87 0.28
CA HIS A 68 -6.86 11.80 1.26
C HIS A 68 -7.30 10.51 0.56
N THR A 69 -6.55 9.43 0.76
CA THR A 69 -6.91 8.10 0.25
C THR A 69 -7.40 7.26 1.41
N ASN A 70 -8.73 7.09 1.53
CA ASN A 70 -9.32 6.25 2.57
C ASN A 70 -9.17 4.76 2.22
N GLY A 71 -7.96 4.24 2.34
CA GLY A 71 -7.61 2.88 1.98
C GLY A 71 -6.11 2.61 2.06
N ASN A 72 -5.79 1.33 2.11
CA ASN A 72 -4.42 0.84 2.19
C ASN A 72 -3.71 0.85 0.83
N ILE A 73 -2.38 0.89 0.88
CA ILE A 73 -1.52 1.03 -0.29
C ILE A 73 -0.46 -0.06 -0.36
N ALA A 74 -0.17 -0.54 -1.56
CA ALA A 74 1.02 -1.32 -1.90
C ALA A 74 1.65 -0.69 -3.14
N THR A 75 2.82 -0.08 -2.99
CA THR A 75 3.51 0.59 -4.10
C THR A 75 5.01 0.40 -4.08
N LYS A 76 5.62 0.44 -5.27
CA LYS A 76 7.07 0.43 -5.42
C LYS A 76 7.70 1.74 -4.92
N GLU A 77 7.10 2.87 -5.27
CA GLU A 77 7.59 4.18 -4.85
C GLU A 77 6.40 5.05 -4.41
N LEU A 78 6.52 5.67 -3.24
CA LEU A 78 5.50 6.55 -2.69
C LEU A 78 5.99 7.98 -2.54
N ASP A 79 5.21 8.91 -3.06
CA ASP A 79 5.28 10.34 -2.80
C ASP A 79 3.93 10.82 -2.26
N ALA A 80 3.75 10.70 -0.94
CA ALA A 80 2.49 11.00 -0.27
C ALA A 80 2.52 12.40 0.36
N ASN A 81 1.88 13.35 -0.33
CA ASN A 81 1.63 14.72 0.12
C ASN A 81 0.24 14.89 0.79
N ASN A 82 -0.46 13.79 1.04
CA ASN A 82 -1.70 13.71 1.82
C ASN A 82 -1.76 12.37 2.56
N ASN A 83 -2.70 12.23 3.51
CA ASN A 83 -2.83 10.98 4.27
C ASN A 83 -3.41 9.84 3.42
N PHE A 84 -3.06 8.64 3.84
CA PHE A 84 -3.67 7.39 3.37
C PHE A 84 -3.92 6.46 4.56
N GLY A 85 -4.60 5.35 4.33
CA GLY A 85 -5.03 4.41 5.36
C GLY A 85 -6.54 4.45 5.57
N THR A 86 -7.09 3.40 6.16
CA THR A 86 -8.55 3.26 6.28
C THR A 86 -9.07 3.84 7.59
N ASP A 87 -10.18 4.57 7.52
CA ASP A 87 -10.89 5.11 8.70
C ASP A 87 -11.75 4.05 9.43
N ILE A 88 -11.75 2.80 8.95
CA ILE A 88 -12.51 1.70 9.56
C ILE A 88 -11.84 1.30 10.87
N ILE A 89 -12.48 1.68 11.98
CA ILE A 89 -12.09 1.33 13.35
C ILE A 89 -13.06 0.34 14.02
N SER A 90 -14.18 0.02 13.36
CA SER A 90 -14.98 -1.14 13.74
C SER A 90 -14.15 -2.40 13.49
N GLY A 91 -14.24 -3.39 14.37
CA GLY A 91 -13.46 -4.64 14.28
C GLY A 91 -13.69 -5.50 13.02
N ASP A 92 -14.34 -4.93 12.00
CA ASP A 92 -14.56 -5.49 10.66
C ASP A 92 -13.25 -5.55 9.86
N LEU A 93 -12.29 -4.65 10.14
CA LEU A 93 -10.94 -4.67 9.60
C LEU A 93 -9.94 -4.93 10.73
N GLN A 94 -9.51 -6.18 10.89
CA GLN A 94 -8.60 -6.58 11.98
C GLN A 94 -7.12 -6.33 11.66
N LEU A 95 -6.75 -6.36 10.39
CA LEU A 95 -5.39 -6.16 9.92
C LEU A 95 -5.40 -5.26 8.69
N GLU A 96 -4.75 -4.10 8.77
CA GLU A 96 -4.49 -3.27 7.61
C GLU A 96 -3.03 -3.42 7.17
N ILE A 97 -2.83 -3.97 5.98
CA ILE A 97 -1.50 -4.15 5.39
C ILE A 97 -1.20 -3.00 4.44
N ASN A 98 -0.06 -2.35 4.64
CA ASN A 98 0.49 -1.33 3.74
C ASN A 98 1.93 -1.70 3.39
N TYR A 99 2.32 -1.57 2.12
CA TYR A 99 3.68 -1.82 1.65
C TYR A 99 4.20 -0.70 0.76
N VAL A 100 5.36 -0.16 1.12
CA VAL A 100 6.02 0.93 0.41
C VAL A 100 7.49 0.57 0.22
N GLN A 101 7.84 0.04 -0.96
CA GLN A 101 9.21 -0.43 -1.20
C GLN A 101 10.23 0.71 -1.13
N MET A 102 9.87 1.91 -1.59
CA MET A 102 10.64 3.14 -1.48
C MET A 102 9.71 4.33 -1.25
N THR A 103 10.19 5.38 -0.59
CA THR A 103 9.40 6.60 -0.37
C THR A 103 10.26 7.84 -0.48
N ASP A 104 9.76 8.82 -1.24
CA ASP A 104 10.31 10.18 -1.29
C ASP A 104 9.75 11.02 -0.15
N SER A 105 8.43 10.92 0.07
CA SER A 105 7.69 11.67 1.06
C SER A 105 6.57 10.82 1.67
N LEU A 106 6.33 11.04 2.95
CA LEU A 106 5.22 10.46 3.69
C LEU A 106 4.84 11.40 4.84
N ILE A 107 3.53 11.67 4.98
CA ILE A 107 3.01 12.54 6.04
C ILE A 107 2.88 11.75 7.35
N GLY A 108 3.33 12.36 8.46
CA GLY A 108 3.32 11.75 9.78
C GLY A 108 1.94 11.37 10.32
N SER A 109 0.86 12.00 9.82
CA SER A 109 -0.53 11.71 10.18
C SER A 109 -1.20 10.64 9.31
N SER A 110 -0.47 9.99 8.39
CA SER A 110 -0.99 8.84 7.65
C SER A 110 -1.31 7.66 8.58
N LEU A 111 -2.14 6.75 8.08
CA LEU A 111 -2.72 5.60 8.76
C LEU A 111 -3.76 5.99 9.82
N THR A 112 -4.45 4.97 10.32
CA THR A 112 -5.28 5.06 11.53
C THR A 112 -4.59 4.23 12.62
N SER A 113 -4.50 4.79 13.83
CA SER A 113 -3.87 4.09 14.96
C SER A 113 -4.53 2.74 15.21
N GLY A 114 -3.71 1.71 15.45
CA GLY A 114 -4.20 0.42 15.92
C GLY A 114 -4.87 0.50 17.29
N ASN A 115 -5.66 -0.53 17.61
CA ASN A 115 -6.29 -0.77 18.91
C ASN A 115 -6.49 -2.28 19.11
N ASP A 116 -7.15 -2.68 20.20
CA ASP A 116 -7.37 -4.09 20.55
C ASP A 116 -8.11 -4.91 19.45
N ASN A 117 -8.81 -4.26 18.52
CA ASN A 117 -9.59 -4.90 17.46
C ASN A 117 -8.97 -4.76 16.06
N ARG A 118 -7.94 -3.92 15.89
CA ARG A 118 -7.31 -3.64 14.59
C ARG A 118 -5.84 -3.29 14.77
N VAL A 119 -4.97 -3.92 14.01
CA VAL A 119 -3.54 -3.56 13.94
C VAL A 119 -3.12 -3.18 12.53
N ASN A 120 -2.09 -2.34 12.42
CA ASN A 120 -1.42 -2.08 11.16
C ASN A 120 -0.26 -3.06 10.95
N LYS A 121 -0.02 -3.45 9.70
CA LYS A 121 1.27 -4.00 9.25
C LYS A 121 1.81 -3.08 8.17
N PHE A 122 2.69 -2.17 8.56
CA PHE A 122 3.33 -1.23 7.65
C PHE A 122 4.73 -1.72 7.32
N VAL A 123 4.94 -2.06 6.05
CA VAL A 123 6.20 -2.64 5.57
C VAL A 123 6.91 -1.64 4.64
N VAL A 124 8.20 -1.40 4.88
CA VAL A 124 9.05 -0.64 3.97
C VAL A 124 10.16 -1.49 3.35
N GLY A 125 10.68 -1.06 2.20
CA GLY A 125 11.80 -1.75 1.56
C GLY A 125 13.13 -1.63 2.32
N GLU A 126 14.07 -2.50 1.98
CA GLU A 126 15.38 -2.66 2.62
C GLU A 126 16.16 -1.34 2.69
N THR A 127 16.03 -0.49 1.66
CA THR A 127 16.82 0.73 1.50
C THR A 127 16.23 1.95 2.21
N VAL A 128 15.02 1.85 2.75
CA VAL A 128 14.36 2.96 3.45
C VAL A 128 15.03 3.18 4.82
N ALA A 129 15.34 4.42 5.17
CA ALA A 129 15.92 4.71 6.48
C ALA A 129 14.84 4.60 7.56
N THR A 130 15.12 3.82 8.60
CA THR A 130 14.17 3.54 9.68
C THR A 130 14.72 3.96 11.04
N GLY A 131 13.82 4.26 11.96
CA GLY A 131 14.17 4.65 13.33
C GLY A 131 12.96 4.62 14.26
N ALA A 132 13.16 5.08 15.48
CA ALA A 132 12.13 5.17 16.50
C ALA A 132 12.21 6.52 17.23
N GLU A 133 11.06 7.10 17.52
CA GLU A 133 10.91 8.31 18.34
C GLU A 133 9.62 8.22 19.16
N ASN A 134 9.72 8.30 20.50
CA ASN A 134 8.56 8.25 21.40
C ASN A 134 7.63 7.05 21.14
N ASP A 135 8.20 5.85 21.01
CA ASP A 135 7.51 4.59 20.71
C ASP A 135 6.77 4.56 19.35
N LYS A 136 7.11 5.48 18.45
CA LYS A 136 6.59 5.57 17.08
C LYS A 136 7.68 5.32 16.05
N ALA A 137 7.26 4.75 14.92
CA ALA A 137 8.14 4.53 13.79
C ALA A 137 8.59 5.86 13.17
N VAL A 138 9.85 5.92 12.77
CA VAL A 138 10.42 7.01 11.95
C VAL A 138 10.83 6.43 10.61
N ILE A 139 10.38 7.08 9.53
CA ILE A 139 10.61 6.67 8.14
C ILE A 139 11.23 7.85 7.40
N ASN A 140 12.46 7.69 6.89
CA ASN A 140 13.23 8.76 6.24
C ASN A 140 13.28 10.07 7.06
N GLY A 141 13.33 9.96 8.39
CA GLY A 141 13.36 11.09 9.32
C GLY A 141 11.99 11.66 9.71
N SER A 142 10.89 11.17 9.13
CA SER A 142 9.52 11.56 9.50
C SER A 142 8.95 10.57 10.52
N ARG A 143 8.56 11.07 11.71
CA ARG A 143 7.81 10.27 12.70
C ARG A 143 6.37 10.07 12.24
N ILE A 144 5.88 8.84 12.33
CA ILE A 144 4.52 8.45 11.92
C ILE A 144 3.68 8.24 13.18
N ASP A 145 2.79 9.19 13.47
CA ASP A 145 2.11 9.30 14.77
C ASP A 145 1.17 8.11 15.03
N HIS A 146 0.62 7.52 13.98
CA HIS A 146 -0.32 6.40 14.05
C HIS A 146 0.33 5.02 13.92
N LEU A 147 1.66 4.93 13.85
CA LEU A 147 2.38 3.68 13.64
C LEU A 147 3.28 3.36 14.83
N THR A 148 2.93 2.32 15.58
CA THR A 148 3.78 1.82 16.67
C THR A 148 4.96 1.01 16.14
N LEU A 149 5.98 0.79 16.98
CA LEU A 149 7.14 -0.04 16.62
C LEU A 149 6.79 -1.52 16.38
N GLU A 150 5.69 -2.01 16.98
CA GLU A 150 5.17 -3.37 16.82
C GLU A 150 4.37 -3.56 15.52
N GLU A 151 3.97 -2.47 14.87
CA GLU A 151 3.24 -2.48 13.61
C GLU A 151 4.17 -2.20 12.40
N PHE A 152 5.45 -1.96 12.66
CA PHE A 152 6.42 -1.53 11.66
C PHE A 152 7.46 -2.61 11.31
N TYR A 153 7.60 -2.83 10.00
CA TYR A 153 8.38 -3.92 9.42
C TYR A 153 9.26 -3.39 8.29
N GLN A 154 10.35 -4.10 8.01
CA GLN A 154 11.26 -3.77 6.92
C GLN A 154 11.78 -5.02 6.23
N ASP A 155 11.77 -4.98 4.90
CA ASP A 155 12.35 -6.01 4.04
C ASP A 155 13.78 -6.38 4.48
N ARG A 156 14.10 -7.67 4.37
CA ARG A 156 15.44 -8.20 4.68
C ARG A 156 16.31 -8.24 3.44
N PRO A 157 17.65 -8.23 3.59
CA PRO A 157 18.57 -8.28 2.45
C PRO A 157 18.24 -9.36 1.42
N GLY A 158 17.98 -8.92 0.20
CA GLY A 158 17.64 -9.81 -0.92
C GLY A 158 16.23 -10.42 -0.86
N GLN A 159 15.36 -9.94 0.02
CA GLN A 159 13.96 -10.35 0.13
C GLN A 159 13.05 -9.13 -0.01
N THR A 160 11.90 -9.33 -0.64
CA THR A 160 10.85 -8.31 -0.75
C THR A 160 9.55 -8.90 -0.25
N TYR A 161 8.85 -8.16 0.60
CA TYR A 161 7.56 -8.57 1.14
C TYR A 161 6.52 -8.81 0.04
N ILE A 162 6.50 -7.93 -0.97
CA ILE A 162 5.76 -8.11 -2.24
C ILE A 162 6.74 -8.03 -3.41
N ASP A 163 6.80 -9.09 -4.22
CA ASP A 163 7.48 -9.10 -5.52
C ASP A 163 6.54 -8.55 -6.60
N PHE A 164 6.55 -7.22 -6.78
CA PHE A 164 5.71 -6.57 -7.79
C PHE A 164 5.92 -7.10 -9.22
N ALA A 165 7.11 -7.62 -9.57
CA ALA A 165 7.32 -8.15 -10.91
C ALA A 165 6.52 -9.45 -11.11
N SER A 166 6.57 -10.35 -10.13
CA SER A 166 5.77 -11.58 -10.12
C SER A 166 4.26 -11.28 -10.10
N GLU A 167 3.81 -10.41 -9.19
CA GLU A 167 2.38 -10.10 -9.07
C GLU A 167 1.81 -9.47 -10.34
N PHE A 168 2.54 -8.52 -10.97
CA PHE A 168 2.07 -7.94 -12.22
C PHE A 168 2.18 -8.90 -13.42
N ALA A 169 3.12 -9.85 -13.41
CA ALA A 169 3.15 -10.90 -14.43
C ALA A 169 1.92 -11.82 -14.33
N GLN A 170 1.45 -12.10 -13.12
CA GLN A 170 0.19 -12.82 -12.90
C GLN A 170 -1.01 -12.01 -13.40
N LEU A 171 -1.11 -10.72 -13.05
CA LEU A 171 -2.18 -9.84 -13.53
C LEU A 171 -2.23 -9.76 -15.06
N VAL A 172 -1.08 -9.64 -15.74
CA VAL A 172 -1.01 -9.68 -17.20
C VAL A 172 -1.51 -11.02 -17.74
N SER A 173 -1.04 -12.13 -17.17
CA SER A 173 -1.48 -13.46 -17.58
C SER A 173 -2.98 -13.67 -17.41
N SER A 174 -3.56 -13.18 -16.30
CA SER A 174 -5.01 -13.20 -16.06
C SER A 174 -5.76 -12.32 -17.04
N SER A 175 -5.24 -11.12 -17.36
CA SER A 175 -5.82 -10.23 -18.36
C SER A 175 -5.82 -10.88 -19.75
N ASP A 176 -4.71 -11.49 -20.17
CA ASP A 176 -4.61 -12.16 -21.48
C ASP A 176 -5.57 -13.36 -21.57
N LEU A 177 -5.67 -14.14 -20.50
CA LEU A 177 -6.63 -15.24 -20.41
C LEU A 177 -8.07 -14.72 -20.57
N LEU A 178 -8.46 -13.71 -19.79
CA LEU A 178 -9.81 -13.13 -19.84
C LEU A 178 -10.12 -12.50 -21.20
N MET A 179 -9.14 -11.89 -21.86
CA MET A 179 -9.28 -11.36 -23.22
C MET A 179 -9.43 -12.46 -24.29
N SER A 180 -8.86 -13.65 -24.06
CA SER A 180 -8.96 -14.79 -24.99
C SER A 180 -10.28 -15.56 -24.89
N MET A 181 -11.02 -15.40 -23.78
CA MET A 181 -12.29 -16.08 -23.55
C MET A 181 -13.41 -15.49 -24.41
N THR A 182 -14.37 -16.32 -24.81
CA THR A 182 -15.55 -15.87 -25.54
C THR A 182 -16.44 -15.04 -24.60
N PRO A 183 -16.71 -13.74 -24.90
CA PRO A 183 -17.60 -12.94 -24.08
C PRO A 183 -19.05 -13.38 -24.27
N THR A 184 -19.87 -13.21 -23.25
CA THR A 184 -21.32 -13.43 -23.33
C THR A 184 -22.00 -12.33 -24.14
N GLN A 185 -21.47 -11.11 -24.10
CA GLN A 185 -22.03 -9.92 -24.76
C GLN A 185 -20.93 -9.03 -25.32
N THR A 186 -21.25 -8.26 -26.35
CA THR A 186 -20.36 -7.25 -26.93
C THR A 186 -21.14 -5.97 -27.17
N PHE A 187 -20.62 -4.85 -26.69
CA PHE A 187 -21.23 -3.53 -26.81
C PHE A 187 -20.37 -2.61 -27.68
N THR A 188 -21.01 -1.95 -28.63
CA THR A 188 -20.43 -1.01 -29.59
C THR A 188 -21.18 0.32 -29.54
N SER A 189 -20.67 1.36 -30.20
CA SER A 189 -21.37 2.64 -30.29
C SER A 189 -22.77 2.55 -30.93
N ALA A 190 -23.00 1.54 -31.77
CA ALA A 190 -24.30 1.34 -32.43
C ALA A 190 -25.42 0.93 -31.45
N ASP A 191 -25.06 0.37 -30.30
CA ASP A 191 -26.01 -0.01 -29.24
C ASP A 191 -26.54 1.19 -28.45
N PHE A 192 -25.99 2.38 -28.72
CA PHE A 192 -26.31 3.63 -28.02
C PHE A 192 -26.73 4.75 -28.98
N PRO A 193 -27.91 4.64 -29.63
CA PRO A 193 -28.40 5.69 -30.53
C PRO A 193 -28.70 7.01 -29.80
N ASP A 194 -29.06 6.95 -28.52
CA ASP A 194 -29.13 8.11 -27.63
C ASP A 194 -27.88 8.19 -26.76
N MET A 195 -26.95 9.06 -27.16
CA MET A 195 -25.69 9.26 -26.47
C MET A 195 -25.84 9.85 -25.06
N ASN A 196 -27.00 10.43 -24.71
CA ASN A 196 -27.26 10.94 -23.36
C ASN A 196 -27.79 9.87 -22.41
N ASN A 197 -28.27 8.73 -22.94
CA ASN A 197 -28.89 7.66 -22.18
C ASN A 197 -28.25 6.31 -22.53
N ARG A 198 -27.01 6.13 -22.11
CA ARG A 198 -26.23 4.93 -22.40
C ARG A 198 -26.28 3.96 -21.23
N THR A 199 -26.90 2.80 -21.45
CA THR A 199 -27.06 1.76 -20.41
C THR A 199 -26.68 0.39 -20.97
N ILE A 200 -25.71 -0.24 -20.31
CA ILE A 200 -25.37 -1.65 -20.48
C ILE A 200 -26.13 -2.43 -19.41
N VAL A 201 -26.87 -3.46 -19.81
CA VAL A 201 -27.44 -4.44 -18.88
C VAL A 201 -26.67 -5.74 -19.07
N LEU A 202 -25.90 -6.11 -18.07
CA LEU A 202 -25.12 -7.32 -18.05
C LEU A 202 -26.02 -8.49 -17.68
N THR A 203 -25.90 -9.55 -18.48
CA THR A 203 -26.57 -10.83 -18.29
C THR A 203 -25.49 -11.89 -18.42
N GLY A 204 -25.43 -12.76 -17.43
CA GLY A 204 -24.51 -13.87 -17.34
C GLY A 204 -25.08 -15.13 -17.97
N ASN A 205 -24.23 -16.16 -18.00
CA ASN A 205 -24.69 -17.53 -18.09
C ASN A 205 -24.81 -18.10 -16.67
N ASP A 206 -25.77 -18.98 -16.43
CA ASP A 206 -26.06 -19.51 -15.09
C ASP A 206 -24.86 -20.26 -14.47
N ASP A 207 -23.98 -20.82 -15.31
CA ASP A 207 -22.88 -21.68 -14.87
C ASP A 207 -21.57 -20.95 -14.53
N SER A 208 -21.46 -19.63 -14.76
CA SER A 208 -20.23 -18.86 -14.48
C SER A 208 -20.32 -17.99 -13.23
N ASN A 209 -19.23 -17.97 -12.45
CA ASN A 209 -19.08 -17.09 -11.27
C ASN A 209 -18.86 -15.61 -11.63
N PHE A 210 -18.66 -15.30 -12.92
CA PHE A 210 -18.47 -13.96 -13.43
C PHE A 210 -19.16 -13.77 -14.78
N ILE A 211 -19.45 -12.52 -15.12
CA ILE A 211 -19.96 -12.09 -16.42
C ILE A 211 -18.78 -11.53 -17.21
N LEU A 212 -18.55 -12.06 -18.40
CA LEU A 212 -17.56 -11.55 -19.35
C LEU A 212 -18.27 -10.83 -20.48
N ALA A 213 -17.96 -9.56 -20.69
CA ALA A 213 -18.46 -8.80 -21.83
C ALA A 213 -17.35 -8.00 -22.49
N ASN A 214 -17.47 -7.80 -23.79
CA ASN A 214 -16.63 -6.87 -24.53
C ASN A 214 -17.31 -5.50 -24.58
N VAL A 215 -16.52 -4.44 -24.45
CA VAL A 215 -16.94 -3.06 -24.69
C VAL A 215 -15.95 -2.44 -25.67
N ASP A 216 -16.45 -1.94 -26.80
CA ASP A 216 -15.59 -1.24 -27.75
C ASP A 216 -15.08 0.07 -27.13
N ALA A 217 -13.81 0.40 -27.39
CA ALA A 217 -13.18 1.61 -26.90
C ALA A 217 -13.97 2.88 -27.22
N SER A 218 -14.67 2.92 -28.38
CA SER A 218 -15.53 4.05 -28.76
C SER A 218 -16.68 4.31 -27.79
N VAL A 219 -17.18 3.28 -27.08
CA VAL A 219 -18.22 3.42 -26.05
C VAL A 219 -17.68 4.17 -24.84
N LEU A 220 -16.42 3.92 -24.47
CA LEU A 220 -15.76 4.47 -23.28
C LEU A 220 -15.13 5.85 -23.52
N GLN A 221 -14.91 6.23 -24.77
CA GLN A 221 -14.38 7.54 -25.18
C GLN A 221 -15.46 8.64 -25.29
N GLY A 222 -16.72 8.33 -25.01
CA GLY A 222 -17.79 9.33 -24.98
C GLY A 222 -17.65 10.28 -23.77
N ASN A 223 -18.15 11.52 -23.91
CA ASN A 223 -18.14 12.54 -22.86
C ASN A 223 -19.41 12.58 -22.00
N THR A 224 -20.32 11.61 -22.19
CA THR A 224 -21.52 11.43 -21.35
C THR A 224 -21.31 10.26 -20.38
N PRO A 225 -22.17 10.09 -19.36
CA PRO A 225 -22.08 8.91 -18.50
C PRO A 225 -22.37 7.60 -19.24
N LEU A 226 -21.85 6.49 -18.72
CA LEU A 226 -22.20 5.11 -19.10
C LEU A 226 -22.71 4.38 -17.86
N ASN A 227 -23.97 3.95 -17.91
CA ASN A 227 -24.59 3.20 -16.83
C ASN A 227 -24.40 1.69 -17.08
N ILE A 228 -23.92 0.98 -16.09
CA ILE A 228 -23.69 -0.46 -16.14
C ILE A 228 -24.54 -1.12 -15.07
N SER A 229 -25.50 -1.94 -15.47
CA SER A 229 -26.35 -2.72 -14.58
C SER A 229 -25.87 -4.18 -14.56
N ASN A 230 -25.58 -4.69 -13.38
CA ASN A 230 -25.30 -6.08 -13.07
C ASN A 230 -26.35 -6.60 -12.08
N PRO A 231 -27.53 -7.01 -12.58
CA PRO A 231 -28.65 -7.49 -11.76
C PRO A 231 -28.33 -8.79 -11.02
N GLU A 232 -27.43 -9.62 -11.56
CA GLU A 232 -27.04 -10.90 -10.97
C GLU A 232 -26.03 -10.76 -9.82
N ASN A 233 -25.49 -9.56 -9.59
CA ASN A 233 -24.45 -9.28 -8.60
C ASN A 233 -23.22 -10.21 -8.69
N LYS A 234 -22.92 -10.71 -9.90
CA LYS A 234 -21.72 -11.51 -10.19
C LYS A 234 -20.49 -10.62 -10.33
N VAL A 235 -19.29 -11.19 -10.28
CA VAL A 235 -18.08 -10.45 -10.69
C VAL A 235 -18.23 -10.08 -12.18
N VAL A 236 -17.86 -8.85 -12.55
CA VAL A 236 -17.94 -8.38 -13.94
C VAL A 236 -16.53 -8.15 -14.48
N VAL A 237 -16.27 -8.71 -15.65
CA VAL A 237 -15.07 -8.42 -16.45
C VAL A 237 -15.50 -7.77 -17.75
N LEU A 238 -15.02 -6.55 -17.99
CA LEU A 238 -15.23 -5.80 -19.22
C LEU A 238 -13.93 -5.74 -20.00
N ASN A 239 -13.86 -6.53 -21.05
CA ASN A 239 -12.77 -6.51 -22.00
C ASN A 239 -12.92 -5.29 -22.91
N VAL A 240 -11.94 -4.38 -22.89
CA VAL A 240 -11.95 -3.23 -23.80
C VAL A 240 -11.33 -3.64 -25.13
N ILE A 241 -12.14 -3.64 -26.19
CA ILE A 241 -11.70 -4.05 -27.54
C ILE A 241 -11.50 -2.82 -28.44
N ASN A 242 -10.66 -3.00 -29.48
CA ASN A 242 -10.32 -1.95 -30.45
C ASN A 242 -9.75 -0.66 -29.81
N ALA A 243 -9.13 -0.79 -28.64
CA ALA A 243 -8.46 0.32 -27.98
C ALA A 243 -7.18 0.73 -28.74
N PRO A 244 -6.99 2.03 -29.04
CA PRO A 244 -5.71 2.52 -29.53
C PRO A 244 -4.64 2.43 -28.43
N ALA A 245 -3.37 2.57 -28.80
CA ALA A 245 -2.25 2.55 -27.84
C ALA A 245 -2.41 3.60 -26.73
N ASP A 246 -2.86 4.80 -27.08
CA ASP A 246 -3.10 5.91 -26.15
C ASP A 246 -4.58 6.00 -25.75
N PHE A 247 -5.15 4.90 -25.26
CA PHE A 247 -6.55 4.85 -24.86
C PHE A 247 -6.79 5.57 -23.53
N THR A 248 -7.84 6.38 -23.48
CA THR A 248 -8.34 7.02 -22.24
C THR A 248 -9.83 6.80 -22.15
N VAL A 249 -10.29 6.34 -20.98
CA VAL A 249 -11.71 6.31 -20.63
C VAL A 249 -12.13 7.74 -20.28
N GLN A 250 -13.06 8.31 -21.05
CA GLN A 250 -13.61 9.64 -20.80
C GLN A 250 -15.00 9.60 -20.16
N SER A 251 -15.74 8.52 -20.41
CA SER A 251 -17.08 8.36 -19.86
C SER A 251 -17.02 8.15 -18.36
N GLN A 252 -17.81 8.91 -17.61
CA GLN A 252 -18.06 8.60 -16.21
C GLN A 252 -18.81 7.27 -16.13
N ILE A 253 -18.29 6.33 -15.34
CA ILE A 253 -18.90 5.00 -15.17
C ILE A 253 -19.80 5.01 -13.94
N HIS A 254 -21.07 4.67 -14.13
CA HIS A 254 -22.01 4.42 -13.05
C HIS A 254 -22.30 2.92 -12.99
N TYR A 255 -22.04 2.28 -11.86
CA TYR A 255 -22.19 0.83 -11.72
C TYR A 255 -23.29 0.51 -10.71
N ASN A 256 -24.33 -0.21 -11.14
CA ASN A 256 -25.50 -0.55 -10.32
C ASN A 256 -26.14 0.66 -9.62
N GLY A 257 -26.21 1.79 -10.32
CA GLY A 257 -26.72 3.05 -9.77
C GLY A 257 -25.82 3.70 -8.72
N ARG A 258 -24.61 3.17 -8.51
CA ARG A 258 -23.57 3.81 -7.70
C ARG A 258 -22.79 4.76 -8.60
N ASN A 259 -22.62 5.99 -8.13
CA ASN A 259 -21.65 6.91 -8.70
C ASN A 259 -20.31 6.62 -8.02
N ASN A 260 -19.23 6.46 -8.80
CA ASN A 260 -17.89 6.52 -8.25
C ASN A 260 -17.73 7.92 -7.62
N GLN A 261 -17.66 7.98 -6.29
CA GLN A 261 -17.26 9.18 -5.55
C GLN A 261 -15.76 9.16 -5.36
#